data_AF-A0A9E3TZ89-F1
#
_entry.id   AF-A0A9E3TZ89-F1
#
_cell.length_a   1.000
_cell.length_b   1.000
_cell.length_c   1.000
_cell.angle_alpha   90.00
_cell.angle_beta   90.00
_cell.angle_gamma   90.00
#
_symmetry.space_group_name_H-M   'P 1'
#
loop_
_entity.id
_entity.type
_entity.pdbx_description
1 polymer ?
#
loop_
_entity_poly.entity_id
_entity_poly.type
_entity_poly.pdbx_seq_one_letter_code
_entity_poly.pdbx_strand_id
1 'polypeptide(L)'
;MSRAFAPVTTGPLYVGFSVRVENLEGADFLNFQVSDGATGDVTQALGVGIRNNAGNPFFARSGSSGTGQTTNAAQLATDMTDFRVVAKFSQNASQWEIAELFINPPDEFEPVTPDAIANSTAPNMTQLDLFTVRSVGIGGDDAVFIDDLIFADNFADALGIPAVAAAVPEPASIAVWALLGLGCAGFGYVRARLKK
;
A
#
# COMPACT_ATOMS: atom_id res chain seq x y z
N MET A 1 -14.06 -13.52 4.98
CA MET A 1 -12.86 -14.29 5.40
C MET A 1 -12.08 -13.44 6.39
N SER A 2 -11.47 -14.02 7.43
CA SER A 2 -10.59 -13.27 8.34
C SER A 2 -9.31 -14.04 8.65
N ARG A 3 -8.23 -13.32 8.95
CA ARG A 3 -6.92 -13.86 9.33
C ARG A 3 -6.23 -12.95 10.32
N ALA A 4 -5.82 -13.51 11.45
CA ALA A 4 -5.00 -12.80 12.43
C ALA A 4 -3.53 -12.71 11.99
N PHE A 5 -2.85 -11.65 12.43
CA PHE A 5 -1.42 -11.41 12.20
C PHE A 5 -0.75 -10.87 13.47
N ALA A 6 0.58 -10.73 13.45
CA ALA A 6 1.31 -10.19 14.60
C ALA A 6 0.87 -8.74 14.87
N PRO A 7 0.56 -8.36 16.12
CA PRO A 7 0.04 -7.02 16.39
C PRO A 7 0.97 -5.91 15.91
N VAL A 8 0.40 -4.97 15.16
CA VAL A 8 1.06 -3.73 14.75
C VAL A 8 0.62 -2.64 15.72
N THR A 9 1.58 -2.12 16.49
CA THR A 9 1.33 -1.16 17.57
C THR A 9 1.89 0.23 17.29
N THR A 10 2.77 0.35 16.29
CA THR A 10 3.43 1.60 15.91
C THR A 10 3.71 1.64 14.41
N GLY A 11 3.74 2.85 13.85
CA GLY A 11 4.01 3.07 12.43
C GLY A 11 2.80 2.72 11.56
N PRO A 12 2.81 3.10 10.26
CA PRO A 12 1.76 2.72 9.34
C PRO A 12 1.79 1.22 9.01
N LEU A 13 0.61 0.66 8.73
CA LEU A 13 0.47 -0.64 8.08
C LEU A 13 0.04 -0.40 6.64
N TYR A 14 0.78 -0.96 5.68
CA TYR A 14 0.40 -0.95 4.27
C TYR A 14 -0.14 -2.32 3.85
N VAL A 15 -1.19 -2.31 3.05
CA VAL A 15 -1.78 -3.52 2.45
C VAL A 15 -1.95 -3.29 0.96
N GLY A 16 -1.20 -4.02 0.15
CA GLY A 16 -1.31 -3.98 -1.30
C GLY A 16 -2.05 -5.19 -1.86
N PHE A 17 -2.77 -4.99 -2.95
CA PHE A 17 -3.44 -6.07 -3.69
C PHE A 17 -3.83 -5.62 -5.10
N SER A 18 -4.00 -6.60 -5.99
CA SER A 18 -4.65 -6.43 -7.29
C SER A 18 -6.13 -6.80 -7.15
N VAL A 19 -7.03 -6.03 -7.76
CA VAL A 19 -8.47 -6.31 -7.74
C VAL A 19 -9.10 -6.11 -9.11
N ARG A 20 -9.99 -7.02 -9.49
CA ARG A 20 -10.91 -6.89 -10.62
C ARG A 20 -12.31 -7.18 -10.15
N VAL A 21 -13.25 -6.41 -10.68
CA VAL A 21 -14.67 -6.60 -10.44
C VAL A 21 -15.39 -6.85 -11.75
N GLU A 22 -16.44 -7.65 -11.70
CA GLU A 22 -17.30 -7.95 -12.84
C GLU A 22 -18.75 -7.88 -12.37
N ASN A 23 -19.55 -7.07 -13.08
CA ASN A 23 -21.00 -6.94 -12.86
C ASN A 23 -21.39 -6.45 -11.46
N LEU A 24 -20.57 -5.64 -10.78
CA LEU A 24 -20.99 -5.07 -9.49
C LEU A 24 -22.22 -4.18 -9.68
N GLU A 25 -23.34 -4.59 -9.11
CA GLU A 25 -24.65 -3.96 -9.25
C GLU A 25 -25.31 -3.67 -7.89
N GLY A 26 -26.43 -2.95 -7.90
CA GLY A 26 -27.26 -2.70 -6.71
C GLY A 26 -26.51 -2.27 -5.43
N ALA A 27 -26.56 -3.13 -4.40
CA ALA A 27 -26.02 -2.88 -3.07
C ALA A 27 -24.67 -3.60 -2.84
N ASP A 28 -23.99 -3.96 -3.93
CA ASP A 28 -22.74 -4.69 -3.85
C ASP A 28 -21.63 -3.92 -3.17
N PHE A 29 -20.89 -4.66 -2.36
CA PHE A 29 -19.93 -4.12 -1.44
C PHE A 29 -18.81 -5.12 -1.20
N LEU A 30 -17.58 -4.67 -1.42
CA LEU A 30 -16.36 -5.36 -1.04
C LEU A 30 -15.56 -4.45 -0.10
N ASN A 31 -15.05 -4.99 0.99
CA ASN A 31 -14.27 -4.25 1.96
C ASN A 31 -13.15 -5.09 2.54
N PHE A 32 -11.94 -4.57 2.46
CA PHE A 32 -10.73 -5.07 3.08
C PHE A 32 -10.52 -4.27 4.36
N GLN A 33 -10.60 -4.96 5.49
CA GLN A 33 -10.64 -4.34 6.80
C GLN A 33 -9.50 -4.82 7.68
N VAL A 34 -9.01 -3.93 8.53
CA VAL A 34 -8.11 -4.24 9.65
C VAL A 34 -8.74 -3.77 10.96
N SER A 35 -8.51 -4.54 12.02
CA SER A 35 -9.12 -4.37 13.35
C SER A 35 -8.21 -4.91 14.46
N ASP A 36 -8.60 -4.74 15.72
CA ASP A 36 -7.87 -5.13 16.95
C ASP A 36 -8.27 -6.50 17.53
N GLY A 37 -8.77 -7.41 16.68
CA GLY A 37 -8.81 -8.84 17.03
C GLY A 37 -10.18 -9.37 17.43
N ALA A 38 -11.16 -8.51 17.67
CA ALA A 38 -12.54 -8.93 17.84
C ALA A 38 -13.12 -9.38 16.49
N THR A 39 -13.24 -10.70 16.29
CA THR A 39 -13.71 -11.25 15.02
C THR A 39 -15.12 -10.75 14.71
N GLY A 40 -15.28 -10.03 13.59
CA GLY A 40 -16.57 -9.48 13.18
C GLY A 40 -16.94 -8.13 13.83
N ASP A 41 -16.03 -7.52 14.59
CA ASP A 41 -16.21 -6.15 15.06
C ASP A 41 -15.97 -5.15 13.92
N VAL A 42 -17.04 -4.90 13.16
CA VAL A 42 -17.06 -3.86 12.12
C VAL A 42 -17.15 -2.44 12.71
N THR A 43 -17.22 -2.31 14.05
CA THR A 43 -17.27 -1.02 14.74
C THR A 43 -15.90 -0.45 15.05
N GLN A 44 -14.93 -1.32 15.31
CA GLN A 44 -13.51 -1.03 15.50
C GLN A 44 -12.72 -1.50 14.29
N ALA A 45 -12.88 -0.83 13.16
CA ALA A 45 -12.19 -1.23 11.93
C ALA A 45 -11.83 -0.04 11.05
N LEU A 46 -10.68 -0.16 10.41
CA LEU A 46 -10.30 0.64 9.25
C LEU A 46 -10.48 -0.23 8.00
N GLY A 47 -10.75 0.36 6.85
CA GLY A 47 -10.82 -0.43 5.63
C GLY A 47 -10.87 0.37 4.34
N VAL A 48 -10.63 -0.35 3.26
CA VAL A 48 -10.78 0.16 1.89
C VAL A 48 -11.56 -0.85 1.06
N GLY A 49 -12.14 -0.42 -0.04
CA GLY A 49 -12.79 -1.35 -0.95
C GLY A 49 -13.57 -0.68 -2.04
N ILE A 50 -14.60 -1.37 -2.52
CA ILE A 50 -15.45 -0.94 -3.63
C ILE A 50 -16.90 -1.05 -3.18
N ARG A 51 -17.71 -0.02 -3.46
CA ARG A 51 -19.14 -0.05 -3.14
C ARG A 51 -19.94 0.55 -4.26
N ASN A 52 -21.07 -0.04 -4.62
CA ASN A 52 -21.86 0.45 -5.74
C ASN A 52 -22.85 1.58 -5.42
N ASN A 53 -22.63 2.33 -4.32
CA ASN A 53 -23.60 3.37 -3.93
C ASN A 53 -23.64 4.60 -4.88
N ALA A 54 -22.85 4.62 -5.96
CA ALA A 54 -22.81 5.66 -7.00
C ALA A 54 -21.94 5.28 -8.22
N GLY A 55 -22.06 4.06 -8.77
CA GLY A 55 -21.26 3.63 -9.92
C GLY A 55 -19.88 3.06 -9.55
N ASN A 56 -19.85 2.18 -8.56
CA ASN A 56 -18.65 1.46 -8.11
C ASN A 56 -17.42 2.30 -7.71
N PRO A 57 -17.54 3.43 -6.97
CA PRO A 57 -16.36 4.08 -6.44
C PRO A 57 -15.56 3.17 -5.51
N PHE A 58 -14.24 3.27 -5.62
CA PHE A 58 -13.40 2.84 -4.51
C PHE A 58 -13.63 3.75 -3.29
N PHE A 59 -13.38 3.25 -2.09
CA PHE A 59 -13.54 4.04 -0.87
C PHE A 59 -12.48 3.72 0.19
N ALA A 60 -12.26 4.69 1.06
CA ALA A 60 -11.62 4.51 2.36
C ALA A 60 -12.65 4.70 3.48
N ARG A 61 -12.51 3.94 4.57
CA ARG A 61 -13.40 3.97 5.73
C ARG A 61 -12.60 3.88 7.02
N SER A 62 -13.04 4.68 8.00
CA SER A 62 -12.59 4.62 9.39
C SER A 62 -13.81 4.52 10.31
N GLY A 63 -13.92 3.42 11.05
CA GLY A 63 -15.06 3.11 11.93
C GLY A 63 -16.25 2.44 11.23
N SER A 64 -17.34 2.29 11.99
CA SER A 64 -18.55 1.54 11.59
C SER A 64 -19.50 2.28 10.64
N SER A 65 -20.43 1.53 10.03
CA SER A 65 -21.63 2.10 9.41
C SER A 65 -22.51 2.83 10.45
N GLY A 66 -22.57 4.16 10.36
CA GLY A 66 -23.44 5.02 11.18
C GLY A 66 -22.70 5.94 12.15
N THR A 67 -21.46 5.62 12.50
CA THR A 67 -20.60 6.44 13.38
C THR A 67 -19.20 6.69 12.81
N GLY A 68 -18.78 5.93 11.79
CA GLY A 68 -17.52 6.10 11.09
C GLY A 68 -17.61 7.08 9.91
N GLN A 69 -16.44 7.42 9.38
CA GLN A 69 -16.31 8.18 8.14
C GLN A 69 -16.15 7.22 6.95
N THR A 70 -16.70 7.58 5.81
CA THR A 70 -16.40 6.91 4.54
C THR A 70 -16.24 7.96 3.45
N THR A 71 -15.12 7.89 2.73
CA THR A 71 -14.78 8.82 1.65
C THR A 71 -14.61 8.00 0.37
N ASN A 72 -15.27 8.42 -0.71
CA ASN A 72 -15.12 7.79 -2.02
C ASN A 72 -13.94 8.42 -2.76
N ALA A 73 -13.19 7.59 -3.48
CA ALA A 73 -12.28 8.06 -4.50
C ALA A 73 -13.07 8.57 -5.71
N ALA A 74 -12.45 9.45 -6.49
CA ALA A 74 -12.99 9.88 -7.77
C ALA A 74 -12.92 8.77 -8.83
N GLN A 75 -11.93 7.88 -8.72
CA GLN A 75 -11.77 6.74 -9.61
C GLN A 75 -12.83 5.66 -9.30
N LEU A 76 -13.45 5.17 -10.37
CA LEU A 76 -14.46 4.12 -10.33
C LEU A 76 -13.84 2.79 -10.74
N ALA A 77 -14.30 1.70 -10.10
CA ALA A 77 -13.97 0.36 -10.55
C ALA A 77 -14.80 0.05 -11.80
N THR A 78 -14.11 -0.08 -12.92
CA THR A 78 -14.71 -0.46 -14.21
C THR A 78 -14.67 -1.97 -14.35
N ASP A 79 -15.76 -2.55 -14.86
CA ASP A 79 -15.84 -3.99 -15.11
C ASP A 79 -14.68 -4.49 -15.96
N MET A 80 -14.24 -5.73 -15.66
CA MET A 80 -13.16 -6.43 -16.36
C MET A 80 -11.81 -5.71 -16.36
N THR A 81 -11.63 -4.68 -15.53
CA THR A 81 -10.38 -3.92 -15.41
C THR A 81 -9.63 -4.30 -14.15
N ASP A 82 -8.34 -4.56 -14.27
CA ASP A 82 -7.46 -4.78 -13.13
C ASP A 82 -7.03 -3.44 -12.54
N PHE A 83 -7.13 -3.32 -11.23
CA PHE A 83 -6.63 -2.18 -10.46
C PHE A 83 -5.59 -2.66 -9.46
N ARG A 84 -4.49 -1.93 -9.36
CA ARG A 84 -3.54 -2.09 -8.27
C ARG A 84 -3.92 -1.14 -7.15
N VAL A 85 -4.08 -1.65 -5.94
CA VAL A 85 -4.52 -0.87 -4.79
C VAL A 85 -3.50 -0.99 -3.68
N VAL A 86 -3.18 0.14 -3.05
CA VAL A 86 -2.47 0.18 -1.78
C VAL A 86 -3.35 0.89 -0.76
N ALA A 87 -3.63 0.20 0.34
CA ALA A 87 -4.23 0.78 1.54
C ALA A 87 -3.12 1.14 2.52
N LYS A 88 -3.23 2.30 3.16
CA LYS A 88 -2.39 2.67 4.29
C LYS A 88 -3.29 2.93 5.49
N PHE A 89 -2.99 2.23 6.58
CA PHE A 89 -3.62 2.43 7.87
C PHE A 89 -2.61 3.11 8.77
N SER A 90 -3.02 4.14 9.50
CA SER A 90 -2.10 4.87 10.37
C SER A 90 -2.78 5.43 11.61
N GLN A 91 -1.95 5.79 12.58
CA GLN A 91 -2.39 6.36 13.83
C GLN A 91 -2.58 7.87 13.72
N ASN A 92 -3.62 8.38 14.38
CA ASN A 92 -3.72 9.76 14.79
C ASN A 92 -3.45 9.81 16.30
N ALA A 93 -2.37 10.46 16.71
CA ALA A 93 -1.78 10.30 18.03
C ALA A 93 -1.51 8.82 18.38
N SER A 94 -2.29 8.21 19.28
CA SER A 94 -2.10 6.83 19.75
C SER A 94 -3.17 5.86 19.27
N GLN A 95 -4.13 6.32 18.46
CA GLN A 95 -5.28 5.52 18.01
C GLN A 95 -5.22 5.32 16.51
N TRP A 96 -5.58 4.11 16.05
CA TRP A 96 -5.68 3.78 14.64
C TRP A 96 -6.97 4.34 14.05
N GLU A 97 -6.87 5.54 13.49
CA GLU A 97 -8.02 6.36 13.08
C GLU A 97 -8.05 6.65 11.57
N ILE A 98 -6.94 6.42 10.86
CA ILE A 98 -6.74 6.90 9.49
C ILE A 98 -6.67 5.71 8.54
N ALA A 99 -7.51 5.74 7.50
CA ALA A 99 -7.42 4.87 6.33
C ALA A 99 -7.22 5.74 5.08
N GLU A 100 -6.14 5.46 4.35
CA GLU A 100 -5.80 6.09 3.08
C GLU A 100 -5.81 5.03 1.99
N LEU A 101 -6.25 5.43 0.80
CA LEU A 101 -6.36 4.58 -0.37
C LEU A 101 -5.59 5.20 -1.53
N PHE A 102 -4.80 4.38 -2.21
CA PHE A 102 -4.08 4.73 -3.43
C PHE A 102 -4.44 3.71 -4.51
N ILE A 103 -4.81 4.19 -5.69
CA ILE A 103 -5.29 3.38 -6.82
C ILE A 103 -4.37 3.63 -8.00
N ASN A 104 -3.86 2.54 -8.59
CA ASN A 104 -2.89 2.56 -9.67
C ASN A 104 -1.76 3.58 -9.44
N PRO A 105 -1.09 3.56 -8.26
CA PRO A 105 -0.01 4.49 -8.00
C PRO A 105 1.09 4.30 -9.07
N PRO A 106 1.68 5.41 -9.55
CA PRO A 106 2.49 5.40 -10.77
C PRO A 106 3.90 4.83 -10.56
N ASP A 107 4.40 4.84 -9.32
CA ASP A 107 5.74 4.42 -8.96
C ASP A 107 5.80 3.95 -7.48
N GLU A 108 7.02 3.64 -7.02
CA GLU A 108 7.30 3.13 -5.68
C GLU A 108 7.21 4.19 -4.55
N PHE A 109 7.03 5.46 -4.89
CA PHE A 109 6.92 6.52 -3.90
C PHE A 109 5.47 6.72 -3.49
N GLU A 110 5.23 6.82 -2.18
CA GLU A 110 3.89 7.13 -1.66
C GLU A 110 3.44 8.51 -2.20
N PRO A 111 2.32 8.57 -2.94
CA PRO A 111 1.80 9.84 -3.43
C PRO A 111 1.46 10.78 -2.26
N VAL A 112 1.71 12.07 -2.44
CA VAL A 112 1.40 13.10 -1.41
C VAL A 112 -0.10 13.17 -1.11
N THR A 113 -0.93 12.89 -2.12
CA THR A 113 -2.38 12.95 -2.00
C THR A 113 -2.96 11.55 -2.25
N PRO A 114 -3.62 10.92 -1.27
CA PRO A 114 -4.36 9.68 -1.50
C PRO A 114 -5.62 9.92 -2.35
N ASP A 115 -6.06 8.90 -3.08
CA ASP A 115 -7.30 8.93 -3.85
C ASP A 115 -8.55 9.03 -2.97
N ALA A 116 -8.47 8.44 -1.77
CA ALA A 116 -9.46 8.63 -0.72
C ALA A 116 -8.81 8.57 0.66
N ILE A 117 -9.32 9.39 1.58
CA ILE A 117 -8.91 9.39 2.99
C ILE A 117 -10.12 9.43 3.91
N ALA A 118 -10.14 8.55 4.90
CA ALA A 118 -11.09 8.58 6.01
C ALA A 118 -10.31 8.69 7.32
N ASN A 119 -10.69 9.65 8.15
CA ASN A 119 -10.09 9.94 9.44
C ASN A 119 -11.20 10.22 10.46
N SER A 120 -11.46 9.24 11.31
CA SER A 120 -12.50 9.31 12.34
C SER A 120 -11.92 8.88 13.67
N THR A 121 -12.39 9.52 14.75
CA THR A 121 -12.09 9.12 16.13
C THR A 121 -12.97 7.96 16.62
N ALA A 122 -13.85 7.44 15.76
CA ALA A 122 -14.78 6.36 16.10
C ALA A 122 -14.11 4.99 16.34
N PRO A 123 -13.05 4.58 15.60
CA PRO A 123 -12.20 3.50 16.05
C PRO A 123 -11.29 3.98 17.18
N ASN A 124 -11.35 3.31 18.33
CA ASN A 124 -10.51 3.52 19.49
C ASN A 124 -9.56 2.32 19.66
N MET A 125 -8.93 1.96 18.54
CA MET A 125 -7.99 0.84 18.46
C MET A 125 -6.57 1.31 18.74
N THR A 126 -5.86 0.61 19.63
CA THR A 126 -4.44 0.89 19.93
C THR A 126 -3.48 -0.03 19.18
N GLN A 127 -3.99 -1.09 18.55
CA GLN A 127 -3.24 -2.02 17.72
C GLN A 127 -4.08 -2.52 16.55
N LEU A 128 -3.43 -3.08 15.54
CA LEU A 128 -4.07 -3.86 14.48
C LEU A 128 -3.51 -5.28 14.48
N ASP A 129 -4.36 -6.29 14.47
CA ASP A 129 -3.94 -7.70 14.49
C ASP A 129 -4.90 -8.65 13.74
N LEU A 130 -5.97 -8.14 13.14
CA LEU A 130 -6.94 -8.92 12.40
C LEU A 130 -7.29 -8.28 11.07
N PHE A 131 -7.04 -9.02 9.99
CA PHE A 131 -7.47 -8.66 8.63
C PHE A 131 -8.76 -9.41 8.28
N THR A 132 -9.71 -8.72 7.66
CA THR A 132 -11.00 -9.26 7.24
C THR A 132 -11.37 -8.79 5.85
N VAL A 133 -11.74 -9.72 4.97
CA VAL A 133 -12.43 -9.42 3.72
C VAL A 133 -13.92 -9.66 3.91
N ARG A 134 -14.71 -8.61 3.70
CA ARG A 134 -16.16 -8.61 3.80
C ARG A 134 -16.75 -8.32 2.42
N SER A 135 -17.61 -9.22 1.96
CA SER A 135 -18.48 -9.02 0.80
C SER A 135 -19.94 -8.97 1.24
N VAL A 136 -20.75 -8.13 0.60
CA VAL A 136 -22.20 -8.05 0.76
C VAL A 136 -22.81 -7.81 -0.61
N GLY A 137 -23.96 -8.41 -0.88
CA GLY A 137 -24.70 -8.17 -2.13
C GLY A 137 -24.28 -9.07 -3.30
N ILE A 138 -22.99 -9.44 -3.37
CA ILE A 138 -22.40 -10.20 -4.48
C ILE A 138 -23.23 -11.44 -4.84
N GLY A 139 -23.91 -11.37 -5.98
CA GLY A 139 -24.82 -12.35 -6.53
C GLY A 139 -24.15 -13.39 -7.43
N GLY A 140 -24.95 -14.10 -8.22
CA GLY A 140 -24.49 -15.24 -9.02
C GLY A 140 -23.71 -14.86 -10.28
N ASP A 141 -24.00 -13.72 -10.87
CA ASP A 141 -23.33 -13.20 -12.07
C ASP A 141 -22.19 -12.22 -11.72
N ASP A 142 -22.03 -11.90 -10.43
CA ASP A 142 -21.06 -10.94 -9.94
C ASP A 142 -19.77 -11.67 -9.54
N ALA A 143 -18.64 -11.12 -9.94
CA ALA A 143 -17.35 -11.67 -9.57
C ALA A 143 -16.41 -10.60 -9.03
N VAL A 144 -15.61 -11.02 -8.05
CA VAL A 144 -14.52 -10.23 -7.49
C VAL A 144 -13.29 -11.10 -7.47
N PHE A 145 -12.26 -10.67 -8.19
CA PHE A 145 -10.95 -11.30 -8.20
C PHE A 145 -9.99 -10.47 -7.37
N ILE A 146 -9.22 -11.14 -6.52
CA ILE A 146 -8.24 -10.52 -5.64
C ILE A 146 -6.96 -11.33 -5.79
N ASP A 147 -5.86 -10.65 -6.07
CA ASP A 147 -4.54 -11.26 -6.21
C ASP A 147 -3.46 -10.42 -5.53
N ASP A 148 -2.25 -10.95 -5.42
CA ASP A 148 -1.05 -10.26 -4.92
C ASP A 148 -1.25 -9.56 -3.55
N LEU A 149 -1.97 -10.21 -2.62
CA LEU A 149 -2.20 -9.64 -1.30
C LEU A 149 -0.89 -9.59 -0.49
N ILE A 150 -0.41 -8.38 -0.20
CA ILE A 150 0.84 -8.11 0.51
C ILE A 150 0.57 -7.24 1.74
N PHE A 151 1.20 -7.57 2.86
CA PHE A 151 1.26 -6.73 4.07
C PHE A 151 2.69 -6.22 4.22
N ALA A 152 2.85 -4.91 4.42
CA ALA A 152 4.16 -4.28 4.52
C ALA A 152 4.17 -3.12 5.52
N ASP A 153 5.36 -2.69 5.90
CA ASP A 153 5.62 -1.52 6.74
C ASP A 153 5.96 -0.25 5.93
N ASN A 154 6.04 -0.39 4.59
CA ASN A 154 6.29 0.72 3.66
C ASN A 154 5.51 0.54 2.35
N PHE A 155 5.37 1.65 1.62
CA PHE A 155 4.55 1.73 0.41
C PHE A 155 5.12 0.91 -0.76
N ALA A 156 6.43 0.95 -0.99
CA ALA A 156 7.08 0.28 -2.12
C ALA A 156 6.92 -1.24 -2.03
N ASP A 157 7.11 -1.81 -0.85
CA ASP A 157 6.94 -3.25 -0.60
C ASP A 157 5.47 -3.66 -0.76
N ALA A 158 4.52 -2.85 -0.27
CA ALA A 158 3.10 -3.11 -0.47
C ALA A 158 2.71 -3.09 -1.95
N LEU A 159 3.38 -2.27 -2.77
CA LEU A 159 3.12 -2.21 -4.20
C LEU A 159 3.59 -3.47 -4.95
N GLY A 160 4.36 -4.34 -4.29
CA GLY A 160 4.93 -5.54 -4.88
C GLY A 160 6.00 -5.25 -5.93
N ILE A 161 6.55 -4.02 -5.95
CA ILE A 161 7.71 -3.70 -6.77
C ILE A 161 8.91 -4.32 -6.06
N PRO A 162 9.64 -5.28 -6.68
CA PRO A 162 10.83 -5.81 -6.05
C PRO A 162 11.79 -4.64 -5.82
N ALA A 163 12.18 -4.43 -4.56
CA ALA A 163 13.16 -3.41 -4.21
C ALA A 163 14.32 -3.54 -5.19
N VAL A 164 14.58 -2.48 -5.97
CA VAL A 164 15.76 -2.42 -6.82
C VAL A 164 16.92 -2.41 -5.85
N ALA A 165 17.48 -3.60 -5.58
CA ALA A 165 18.62 -3.76 -4.69
C ALA A 165 19.64 -2.72 -5.17
N ALA A 166 19.84 -1.68 -4.35
CA ALA A 166 20.64 -0.52 -4.73
C ALA A 166 21.92 -1.10 -5.33
N ALA A 167 22.11 -0.89 -6.64
CA ALA A 167 23.15 -1.58 -7.38
C ALA A 167 24.45 -1.37 -6.62
N VAL A 168 24.90 -2.41 -5.91
CA VAL A 168 26.15 -2.36 -5.18
C VAL A 168 27.16 -2.01 -6.26
N PRO A 169 27.82 -0.83 -6.22
CA PRO A 169 28.76 -0.48 -7.25
C PRO A 169 29.77 -1.62 -7.27
N GLU A 170 29.79 -2.41 -8.34
CA GLU A 170 30.72 -3.53 -8.39
C GLU A 170 32.12 -2.97 -8.13
N PRO A 171 32.91 -3.58 -7.24
CA PRO A 171 34.22 -3.06 -6.85
C PRO A 171 35.17 -2.88 -8.04
N ALA A 172 34.85 -3.46 -9.20
CA ALA A 172 35.52 -3.23 -10.47
C ALA A 172 35.55 -1.74 -10.87
N SER A 173 34.49 -0.97 -10.61
CA SER A 173 34.42 0.44 -11.01
C SER A 173 35.42 1.32 -10.25
N ILE A 174 35.56 1.11 -8.94
CA ILE A 174 36.59 1.79 -8.11
C ILE A 174 38.00 1.31 -8.48
N ALA A 175 38.18 0.02 -8.74
CA ALA A 175 39.47 -0.55 -9.12
C ALA A 175 39.99 0.03 -10.44
N VAL A 176 39.12 0.24 -11.43
CA VAL A 176 39.49 0.85 -12.73
C VAL A 176 39.91 2.31 -12.56
N TRP A 177 39.18 3.10 -11.78
CA TRP A 177 39.55 4.51 -11.53
C TRP A 177 40.82 4.62 -10.69
N ALA A 178 41.03 3.73 -9.71
CA ALA A 178 42.26 3.69 -8.92
C ALA A 178 43.49 3.32 -9.78
N LEU A 179 43.35 2.33 -10.66
CA LEU A 179 44.43 1.92 -11.58
C LEU A 179 44.76 3.02 -12.60
N LEU A 180 43.76 3.69 -13.17
CA LEU A 180 43.96 4.80 -14.11
C LEU A 180 44.59 6.01 -13.41
N GLY A 181 44.11 6.36 -12.20
CA GLY A 181 44.65 7.48 -11.42
C GLY A 181 46.10 7.26 -10.99
N LEU A 182 46.43 6.05 -10.49
CA LEU A 182 47.81 5.69 -10.10
C LEU A 182 48.74 5.59 -11.31
N GLY A 183 48.25 5.08 -12.45
CA GLY A 183 49.02 5.02 -13.70
C GLY A 183 49.44 6.39 -14.20
N CYS A 184 48.51 7.36 -14.20
CA CYS A 184 48.79 8.74 -14.62
C CYS A 184 49.76 9.46 -13.66
N ALA A 185 49.61 9.28 -12.36
CA ALA A 185 50.50 9.86 -11.36
C ALA A 185 51.94 9.29 -11.47
N GLY A 186 52.07 7.97 -11.66
CA GLY A 186 53.35 7.31 -11.85
C GLY A 186 54.09 7.76 -13.12
N PHE A 187 53.37 7.86 -14.25
CA PHE A 187 53.96 8.30 -15.53
C PHE A 187 54.44 9.75 -15.49
N GLY A 188 53.69 10.63 -14.82
CA GLY A 188 54.11 12.03 -14.60
C GLY A 188 55.41 12.13 -13.78
N TYR A 189 55.53 11.34 -12.71
CA TYR A 189 56.71 11.31 -11.85
C TYR A 189 57.97 10.83 -12.60
N VAL A 190 57.87 9.73 -13.37
CA VAL A 190 59.01 9.18 -14.14
C VAL A 190 59.49 10.18 -15.20
N ARG A 191 58.57 10.83 -15.92
CA ARG A 191 58.91 11.82 -16.96
C ARG A 191 59.59 13.06 -16.39
N ALA A 192 59.21 13.51 -15.19
CA ALA A 192 59.85 14.64 -14.53
C ALA A 192 61.29 14.33 -14.07
N ARG A 193 61.56 13.08 -13.67
CA ARG A 193 62.88 12.65 -13.19
C ARG A 193 63.91 12.48 -14.33
N LEU A 194 63.48 12.04 -15.51
CA LEU A 194 64.36 11.83 -16.68
C LEU A 194 64.82 13.12 -17.38
N LYS A 195 64.27 14.28 -16.99
CA LYS A 195 64.63 15.60 -17.55
C LYS A 195 65.63 16.39 -16.69
N LYS A 196 66.12 15.81 -15.59
CA LYS A 196 67.19 16.37 -14.75
C LYS A 196 68.44 15.53 -14.94
#